data_AF-A0A2M6WDK3-F1
#
_entry.id   AF-A0A2M6WDK3-F1
#
_cell.length_a   1.000
_cell.length_b   1.000
_cell.length_c   1.000
_cell.angle_alpha   90.00
_cell.angle_beta   90.00
_cell.angle_gamma   90.00
#
_symmetry.space_group_name_H-M   'P 1'
#
loop_
_entity.id
_entity.type
_entity.pdbx_description
1 polymer ?
#
loop_
_entity_poly.entity_id
_entity_poly.type
_entity_poly.pdbx_seq_one_letter_code
_entity_poly.pdbx_strand_id
1 'polypeptide(L)' 'MTKTIIAFVGMPGAGKSEAVSYLEQQGFARVYFGGTVLEEVKKQGLEVNFENEKQVREEIRQKHGMAA' A
#
# COMPACT_ATOMS: atom_id res chain seq x y z
N MET A 1 -4.34 -13.97 22.73
CA MET A 1 -3.25 -13.07 22.27
C MET A 1 -3.85 -12.04 21.33
N THR A 2 -3.59 -10.77 21.57
CA THR A 2 -4.04 -9.66 20.71
C THR A 2 -3.09 -9.54 19.52
N LYS A 3 -3.63 -9.48 18.30
CA LYS A 3 -2.84 -9.18 17.10
C LYS A 3 -2.68 -7.68 16.98
N THR A 4 -1.45 -7.19 16.88
CA THR A 4 -1.14 -5.77 16.69
C THR A 4 -0.88 -5.50 15.20
N ILE A 5 -1.54 -4.48 14.66
CA ILE A 5 -1.30 -3.97 13.31
C ILE A 5 -0.73 -2.56 13.44
N ILE A 6 0.38 -2.30 12.75
CA ILE A 6 1.04 -1.00 12.73
C ILE A 6 0.94 -0.45 11.31
N ALA A 7 0.35 0.73 11.15
CA ALA A 7 0.23 1.41 9.87
C ALA A 7 1.13 2.64 9.84
N PHE A 8 2.03 2.71 8.84
CA PHE A 8 2.90 3.86 8.61
C PHE A 8 2.33 4.76 7.51
N VAL A 9 2.06 6.02 7.84
CA VAL A 9 1.56 7.06 6.91
C VAL A 9 2.45 8.30 6.95
N GLY A 10 2.46 9.09 5.87
CA GLY A 10 3.25 10.32 5.77
C GLY A 10 3.88 10.55 4.39
N MET A 11 4.39 11.76 4.16
CA MET A 11 4.96 12.20 2.87
C MET A 11 6.17 11.36 2.43
N PRO A 12 6.48 11.29 1.11
CA PRO A 12 7.73 10.72 0.62
C PRO A 12 8.95 11.28 1.38
N GLY A 13 9.95 10.45 1.65
CA GLY A 13 11.14 10.86 2.41
C GLY A 13 11.00 10.89 3.93
N ALA A 14 9.79 10.76 4.50
CA ALA A 14 9.58 10.80 5.97
C ALA A 14 10.10 9.56 6.76
N GLY A 15 10.95 8.72 6.18
CA GLY A 15 11.54 7.56 6.88
C GLY A 15 10.62 6.34 7.08
N LYS A 16 9.41 6.33 6.52
CA LYS A 16 8.45 5.22 6.68
C LYS A 16 9.04 3.86 6.28
N SER A 17 9.71 3.79 5.13
CA SER A 17 10.31 2.54 4.65
C SER A 17 11.42 2.05 5.58
N GLU A 18 12.16 2.97 6.22
CA GLU A 18 13.22 2.62 7.17
C GLU A 18 12.62 2.02 8.45
N ALA A 19 11.57 2.64 8.99
CA ALA A 19 10.86 2.12 10.17
C ALA A 19 10.24 0.74 9.91
N VAL A 20 9.70 0.51 8.71
CA VAL A 20 9.19 -0.80 8.30
C VAL A 20 10.32 -1.83 8.24
N SER A 21 11.45 -1.51 7.59
CA SER A 21 12.61 -2.41 7.51
C SER A 21 13.13 -2.82 8.89
N TYR A 22 13.18 -1.87 9.84
CA TYR A 22 13.56 -2.16 11.22
C TYR A 22 12.62 -3.18 11.88
N LEU A 23 11.30 -3.01 11.74
CA LEU A 23 10.32 -3.93 12.33
C LEU A 23 10.33 -5.30 11.64
N GLU A 24 10.58 -5.37 10.33
CA GLU A 24 10.75 -6.63 9.61
C GLU A 24 11.90 -7.45 10.22
N GLN A 25 13.02 -6.82 10.55
CA GLN A 25 14.15 -7.47 11.24
C GLN A 25 13.80 -7.97 12.65
N GLN A 26 12.77 -7.40 13.29
CA GLN A 26 12.25 -7.86 14.59
C GLN A 26 11.15 -8.93 14.47
N GLY A 27 10.89 -9.44 13.25
CA GLY A 27 9.93 -10.52 13.01
C GLY A 27 8.50 -10.05 12.69
N PHE A 28 8.28 -8.77 12.45
CA PHE A 28 6.98 -8.30 11.95
C PHE A 28 6.83 -8.60 10.46
N ALA A 29 5.62 -9.03 10.06
CA ALA A 29 5.28 -9.15 8.65
C ALA A 29 4.98 -7.77 8.04
N ARG A 30 5.50 -7.52 6.84
CA ARG A 30 5.23 -6.30 6.07
C ARG A 30 4.05 -6.51 5.11
N VAL A 31 3.15 -5.53 5.08
CA VAL A 31 2.12 -5.38 4.05
C VAL A 31 2.34 -4.04 3.34
N TYR A 32 2.51 -4.06 2.01
CA TYR A 32 2.74 -2.86 1.21
C TYR A 32 1.60 -2.60 0.23
N PHE A 33 0.67 -1.72 0.63
CA PHE A 33 -0.52 -1.38 -0.16
C PHE A 33 -0.20 -0.65 -1.48
N GLY A 34 0.94 0.04 -1.58
CA GLY A 34 1.34 0.69 -2.84
C GLY A 34 1.56 -0.31 -3.98
N GLY A 35 2.04 -1.52 -3.65
CA GLY A 35 2.25 -2.59 -4.63
C GLY A 35 0.94 -3.12 -5.21
N THR A 36 -0.11 -3.19 -4.39
CA THR A 36 -1.42 -3.69 -4.81
C THR A 36 -2.03 -2.86 -5.96
N VAL A 37 -1.88 -1.53 -5.91
CA VAL A 37 -2.36 -0.66 -7.00
C VAL A 37 -1.58 -0.93 -8.29
N LEU A 38 -0.25 -1.02 -8.22
CA LEU A 38 0.61 -1.28 -9.38
C LEU A 38 0.35 -2.65 -10.00
N GLU A 39 0.15 -3.67 -9.17
CA GLU A 39 -0.24 -5.01 -9.62
C GLU A 39 -1.59 -5.01 -10.32
N GLU A 40 -2.55 -4.26 -9.78
CA GLU A 40 -3.89 -4.15 -10.37
C GLU A 40 -3.88 -3.40 -11.70
N VAL A 41 -3.11 -2.30 -11.81
CA VAL A 41 -2.87 -1.59 -13.08
C VAL A 41 -2.33 -2.56 -14.14
N LYS A 42 -1.33 -3.38 -13.79
CA LYS A 42 -0.77 -4.39 -14.71
C LYS A 42 -1.77 -5.49 -15.05
N LYS A 43 -2.56 -5.96 -14.08
CA LYS A 43 -3.61 -6.99 -14.29
C LYS A 43 -4.70 -6.51 -15.25
N GLN A 44 -5.02 -5.21 -15.23
CA GLN A 44 -5.97 -4.60 -16.16
C GLN A 44 -5.38 -4.32 -17.54
N GLY A 45 -4.10 -4.63 -17.77
CA GLY A 45 -3.42 -4.38 -19.04
C GLY A 45 -3.12 -2.91 -19.31
N LEU A 46 -3.16 -2.06 -18.27
CA LEU A 46 -2.88 -0.63 -18.37
C LEU A 46 -1.38 -0.36 -18.25
N GLU A 47 -0.92 0.71 -18.91
CA GLU A 47 0.44 1.21 -18.73
C GLU A 47 0.64 1.76 -17.31
N VAL A 48 1.79 1.48 -16.71
CA VAL A 48 2.14 2.03 -15.39
C VAL A 48 2.49 3.51 -15.54
N ASN A 49 1.51 4.36 -15.29
CA ASN A 49 1.65 5.81 -15.26
C ASN A 49 0.75 6.40 -14.16
N PHE A 50 0.95 7.70 -13.86
CA PHE A 50 0.24 8.39 -12.80
C PHE A 50 -1.29 8.38 -12.96
N GLU A 51 -1.79 8.52 -14.18
CA GLU A 51 -3.22 8.59 -14.46
C GLU A 51 -3.90 7.25 -14.19
N ASN A 52 -3.33 6.16 -14.72
CA ASN A 52 -3.83 4.81 -14.52
C ASN A 52 -3.72 4.37 -13.05
N GLU A 53 -2.61 4.69 -12.38
CA GLU A 53 -2.45 4.42 -10.94
C GLU A 53 -3.50 5.15 -10.10
N LYS A 54 -3.77 6.43 -10.40
CA LYS A 54 -4.77 7.21 -9.68
C LYS A 54 -6.17 6.61 -9.88
N GLN A 55 -6.53 6.30 -11.12
CA GLN A 55 -7.83 5.71 -11.45
C GLN A 55 -8.03 4.39 -10.69
N VAL A 56 -7.10 3.44 -10.84
CA VAL A 56 -7.20 2.12 -10.20
C VAL A 56 -7.22 2.24 -8.67
N ARG A 57 -6.43 3.15 -8.09
CA ARG A 57 -6.46 3.41 -6.64
C ARG A 57 -7.82 3.90 -6.17
N GLU A 58 -8.44 4.81 -6.90
CA GLU A 58 -9.76 5.34 -6.57
C GLU A 58 -10.85 4.27 -6.72
N GLU A 59 -10.79 3.45 -7.77
CA GLU A 59 -11.71 2.31 -7.94
C GLU A 59 -11.60 1.28 -6.80
N ILE A 60 -10.37 0.90 -6.41
CA ILE A 60 -10.13 0.00 -5.28
C ILE A 60 -10.74 0.60 -4.00
N ARG A 61 -10.56 1.90 -3.78
CA ARG A 61 -11.14 2.60 -2.62
C ARG A 61 -12.67 2.60 -2.66
N GLN A 62 -13.29 2.79 -3.81
CA GLN A 62 -14.76 2.74 -3.94
C GLN A 62 -15.29 1.32 -3.68
N LYS A 63 -14.65 0.29 -4.27
CA LYS A 63 -15.09 -1.10 -4.19
C LYS A 63 -14.85 -1.73 -2.81
N HIS A 64 -13.73 -1.39 -2.15
CA HIS A 64 -13.28 -2.07 -0.93
C HIS A 64 -13.05 -1.15 0.26
N GLY A 65 -12.95 0.17 0.06
CA GLY A 65 -12.59 1.14 1.09
C GLY A 65 -13.76 1.86 1.77
N MET A 66 -15.00 1.66 1.31
CA MET A 66 -16.19 2.31 1.88
C MET A 66 -16.63 1.75 3.24
N ALA A 67 -15.92 0.77 3.79
CA ALA A 67 -16.13 0.23 5.14
C ALA A 67 -15.19 0.84 6.20
N ALA A 68 -14.42 1.87 5.85
CA ALA A 68 -13.51 2.58 6.75
C ALA A 68 -14.16 3.83 7.36
#